data_AF-A0A318KCJ0-F1
#
_entry.id   AF-A0A318KCJ0-F1
#
_cell.length_a   1.000
_cell.length_b   1.000
_cell.length_c   1.000
_cell.angle_alpha   90.00
_cell.angle_beta   90.00
_cell.angle_gamma   90.00
#
_symmetry.space_group_name_H-M   'P 1'
#
loop_
_entity.id
_entity.type
_entity.pdbx_description
1 polymer ?
#
loop_
_entity_poly.entity_id
_entity_poly.type
_entity_poly.pdbx_seq_one_letter_code
_entity_poly.pdbx_strand_id
1 'polypeptide(L)'
;MAENFLAAALVVITAVTLARTSLWRSEPQTRLLTVVLALFAVSGAATHPWVRDAVDTHLRLPGWVGMADDVVLLTAVCLMCAYLARIWGFDTVARIAVAAAPALALSLAVAYTLTTDSDRRHHYIGELSGPATVSGLIVSIGLLIATLAMFATVLVARPLSLTHLWFGVAAAAGLALAALRAAATIDPGRFADPYWSVRYTLATLFLLAVSAAGITNLRNKRRSRVRSR
;
A
#
# COMPACT_ATOMS: atom_id res chain seq x y z
N MET A 1 -5.84 -18.92 15.91
CA MET A 1 -5.58 -19.24 14.49
C MET A 1 -5.18 -17.99 13.69
N ALA A 2 -5.84 -16.83 13.86
CA ALA A 2 -5.48 -15.56 13.20
C ALA A 2 -4.07 -15.04 13.56
N GLU A 3 -3.62 -15.21 14.82
CA GLU A 3 -2.28 -14.78 15.26
C GLU A 3 -1.13 -15.50 14.53
N ASN A 4 -1.28 -16.79 14.23
CA ASN A 4 -0.27 -17.56 13.48
C ASN A 4 -0.18 -17.10 12.01
N PHE A 5 -1.33 -16.72 11.41
CA PHE A 5 -1.36 -16.16 10.06
C PHE A 5 -0.70 -14.77 10.01
N LEU A 6 -0.90 -13.95 11.05
CA LEU A 6 -0.26 -12.64 11.16
C LEU A 6 1.26 -12.77 11.34
N ALA A 7 1.71 -13.62 12.24
CA ALA A 7 3.13 -13.86 12.46
C ALA A 7 3.79 -14.35 11.16
N ALA A 8 3.15 -15.27 10.45
CA ALA A 8 3.60 -15.72 9.14
C ALA A 8 3.63 -14.57 8.11
N ALA A 9 2.59 -13.74 8.04
CA ALA A 9 2.53 -12.60 7.14
C ALA A 9 3.64 -11.58 7.43
N LEU A 10 3.88 -11.22 8.69
CA LEU A 10 4.94 -10.32 9.14
C LEU A 10 6.33 -10.88 8.86
N VAL A 11 6.55 -12.18 9.10
CA VAL A 11 7.81 -12.85 8.78
C VAL A 11 8.06 -12.84 7.28
N VAL A 12 7.05 -13.18 6.47
CA VAL A 12 7.16 -13.16 5.01
C VAL A 12 7.43 -11.75 4.49
N ILE A 13 6.71 -10.75 5.01
CA ILE A 13 6.90 -9.34 4.69
C ILE A 13 8.32 -8.88 5.02
N THR A 14 8.80 -9.18 6.22
CA THR A 14 10.14 -8.80 6.69
C THR A 14 11.20 -9.50 5.87
N ALA A 15 11.04 -10.80 5.62
CA ALA A 15 11.96 -11.59 4.80
C ALA A 15 12.01 -11.08 3.35
N VAL A 16 10.87 -10.77 2.74
CA VAL A 16 10.78 -10.20 1.40
C VAL A 16 11.43 -8.82 1.36
N THR A 17 11.20 -7.98 2.37
CA THR A 17 11.78 -6.64 2.44
C THR A 17 13.30 -6.71 2.58
N LEU A 18 13.81 -7.53 3.50
CA LEU A 18 15.24 -7.79 3.68
C LEU A 18 15.91 -8.40 2.44
N ALA A 19 15.25 -9.41 1.83
CA ALA A 19 15.74 -10.03 0.60
C ALA A 19 15.82 -9.01 -0.54
N ARG A 20 14.93 -8.01 -0.57
CA ARG A 20 14.95 -6.98 -1.61
C ARG A 20 15.88 -5.80 -1.31
N THR A 21 16.08 -5.43 -0.04
CA THR A 21 17.09 -4.41 0.32
C THR A 21 18.50 -4.89 0.01
N SER A 22 18.80 -6.17 0.19
CA SER A 22 20.09 -6.76 -0.24
C SER A 22 20.32 -6.69 -1.76
N LEU A 23 19.25 -6.68 -2.56
CA LEU A 23 19.31 -6.53 -4.02
C LEU A 23 19.56 -5.09 -4.48
N TRP A 24 19.53 -4.08 -3.60
CA TRP A 24 19.68 -2.67 -3.98
C TRP A 24 21.04 -2.33 -4.58
N ARG A 25 22.10 -3.06 -4.21
CA ARG A 25 23.44 -2.88 -4.78
C ARG A 25 23.56 -3.46 -6.19
N SER A 26 22.88 -4.58 -6.46
CA SER A 26 22.99 -5.29 -7.74
C SER A 26 21.94 -4.85 -8.78
N GLU A 27 20.76 -4.42 -8.35
CA GLU A 27 19.64 -4.09 -9.24
C GLU A 27 18.89 -2.82 -8.76
N PRO A 28 19.50 -1.63 -8.88
CA PRO A 28 18.98 -0.36 -8.33
C PRO A 28 17.60 0.01 -8.86
N GLN A 29 17.26 -0.45 -10.07
CA GLN A 29 15.94 -0.33 -10.69
C GLN A 29 14.78 -0.92 -9.86
N THR A 30 15.06 -1.81 -8.90
CA THR A 30 14.05 -2.43 -8.03
C THR A 30 13.82 -1.71 -6.70
N ARG A 31 14.58 -0.64 -6.41
CA ARG A 31 14.53 0.10 -5.13
C ARG A 31 13.15 0.68 -4.86
N LEU A 32 12.58 1.40 -5.83
CA LEU A 32 11.28 2.04 -5.68
C LEU A 32 10.17 1.04 -5.32
N LEU A 33 10.08 -0.06 -6.07
CA LEU A 33 9.11 -1.12 -5.79
C LEU A 33 9.32 -1.77 -4.41
N THR A 34 10.56 -1.86 -3.96
CA THR A 34 10.88 -2.39 -2.62
C THR A 34 10.42 -1.45 -1.52
N VAL A 35 10.62 -0.13 -1.70
CA VAL A 35 10.12 0.88 -0.75
C VAL A 35 8.60 0.85 -0.69
N VAL A 36 7.92 0.77 -1.85
CA VAL A 36 6.46 0.64 -1.91
C VAL A 36 5.97 -0.58 -1.12
N LEU A 37 6.58 -1.74 -1.36
CA LEU A 37 6.27 -2.98 -0.62
C LEU A 37 6.49 -2.83 0.88
N ALA A 38 7.60 -2.22 1.30
CA ALA A 38 7.91 -1.98 2.71
C ALA A 38 6.90 -1.06 3.37
N LEU A 39 6.43 -0.02 2.68
CA LEU A 39 5.41 0.89 3.21
C LEU A 39 4.06 0.17 3.36
N PHE A 40 3.62 -0.59 2.35
CA PHE A 40 2.39 -1.40 2.46
C PHE A 40 2.46 -2.43 3.59
N ALA A 41 3.65 -3.01 3.79
CA ALA A 41 3.94 -3.92 4.90
C ALA A 41 3.81 -3.25 6.27
N VAL A 42 4.42 -2.07 6.44
CA VAL A 42 4.34 -1.27 7.67
C VAL A 42 2.88 -0.86 7.93
N SER A 43 2.16 -0.42 6.92
CA SER A 43 0.71 -0.11 7.00
C SER A 43 -0.11 -1.34 7.46
N GLY A 44 0.14 -2.50 6.86
CA GLY A 44 -0.50 -3.76 7.27
C GLY A 44 -0.20 -4.12 8.73
N ALA A 45 1.04 -3.97 9.17
CA ALA A 45 1.45 -4.26 10.55
C ALA A 45 0.83 -3.29 11.56
N ALA A 46 0.88 -1.98 11.26
CA ALA A 46 0.40 -0.91 12.12
C ALA A 46 -1.09 -1.02 12.41
N THR A 47 -1.88 -1.52 11.47
CA THR A 47 -3.33 -1.63 11.63
C THR A 47 -3.81 -2.83 12.40
N HIS A 48 -2.94 -3.75 12.80
CA HIS A 48 -3.35 -4.87 13.65
C HIS A 48 -3.82 -4.37 15.01
N PRO A 49 -5.01 -4.79 15.51
CA PRO A 49 -5.58 -4.29 16.75
C PRO A 49 -4.57 -4.29 17.90
N TRP A 50 -3.83 -5.39 18.11
CA TRP A 50 -2.83 -5.46 19.17
C TRP A 50 -1.70 -4.42 19.09
N VAL A 51 -1.22 -4.08 17.89
CA VAL A 51 -0.09 -3.17 17.66
C VAL A 51 -0.60 -1.76 17.78
N ARG A 52 -1.74 -1.49 17.14
CA ARG A 52 -2.43 -0.21 17.24
C ARG A 52 -2.72 0.13 18.70
N ASP A 53 -3.40 -0.77 19.41
CA ASP A 53 -3.83 -0.53 20.77
C ASP A 53 -2.63 -0.43 21.72
N ALA A 54 -1.57 -1.22 21.52
CA ALA A 54 -0.32 -1.10 22.28
C ALA A 54 0.41 0.22 22.03
N VAL A 55 0.52 0.66 20.76
CA VAL A 55 1.23 1.88 20.38
C VAL A 55 0.45 3.12 20.83
N ASP A 56 -0.86 3.18 20.59
CA ASP A 56 -1.70 4.29 21.04
C ASP A 56 -1.68 4.42 22.57
N THR A 57 -1.70 3.28 23.30
CA THR A 57 -1.58 3.27 24.77
C THR A 57 -0.20 3.78 25.22
N HIS A 58 0.87 3.35 24.55
CA HIS A 58 2.24 3.74 24.89
C HIS A 58 2.50 5.23 24.62
N LEU A 59 2.05 5.74 23.48
CA LEU A 59 2.23 7.13 23.07
C LEU A 59 1.26 8.10 23.75
N ARG A 60 0.18 7.59 24.37
CA ARG A 60 -0.93 8.38 24.93
C ARG A 60 -1.53 9.35 23.91
N LEU A 61 -1.53 8.94 22.65
CA LEU A 61 -2.06 9.71 21.51
C LEU A 61 -3.09 8.84 20.78
N PRO A 62 -4.36 8.85 21.23
CA PRO A 62 -5.41 8.02 20.66
C PRO A 62 -5.60 8.30 19.16
N GLY A 63 -5.59 7.27 18.31
CA GLY A 63 -5.80 7.42 16.86
C GLY A 63 -4.55 7.81 16.06
N TRP A 64 -3.41 8.00 16.72
CA TRP A 64 -2.14 8.32 16.04
C TRP A 64 -1.75 7.24 15.05
N VAL A 65 -1.92 5.96 15.40
CA VAL A 65 -1.58 4.85 14.50
C VAL A 65 -2.45 4.83 13.25
N GLY A 66 -3.73 5.24 13.34
CA GLY A 66 -4.61 5.35 12.17
C GLY A 66 -4.16 6.46 11.21
N MET A 67 -3.79 7.63 11.76
CA MET A 67 -3.18 8.71 10.97
C MET A 67 -1.87 8.25 10.32
N ALA A 68 -0.99 7.60 11.09
CA ALA A 68 0.29 7.10 10.59
C ALA A 68 0.09 6.07 9.48
N ASP A 69 -0.89 5.17 9.61
CA ASP A 69 -1.28 4.22 8.56
C ASP A 69 -1.66 4.93 7.27
N ASP A 70 -2.54 5.93 7.35
CA ASP A 70 -3.02 6.67 6.18
C ASP A 70 -1.88 7.44 5.49
N VAL A 71 -0.97 8.02 6.26
CA VAL A 71 0.24 8.69 5.74
C VAL A 71 1.15 7.70 5.01
N VAL A 72 1.40 6.55 5.63
CA VAL A 72 2.24 5.49 5.05
C VAL A 72 1.60 4.94 3.78
N LEU A 73 0.30 4.68 3.80
CA LEU A 73 -0.46 4.17 2.68
C LEU A 73 -0.51 5.18 1.52
N LEU A 74 -0.75 6.46 1.80
CA LEU A 74 -0.75 7.52 0.79
C LEU A 74 0.62 7.68 0.13
N THR A 75 1.69 7.60 0.94
CA THR A 75 3.06 7.60 0.44
C THR A 75 3.31 6.40 -0.47
N ALA A 76 2.88 5.19 -0.06
CA ALA A 76 3.00 3.99 -0.86
C ALA A 76 2.26 4.10 -2.20
N VAL A 77 1.05 4.66 -2.19
CA VAL A 77 0.23 4.93 -3.39
C VAL A 77 0.94 5.90 -4.33
N CYS A 78 1.46 7.02 -3.82
CA CYS A 78 2.18 8.01 -4.65
C CYS A 78 3.43 7.39 -5.31
N LEU A 79 4.20 6.62 -4.55
CA LEU A 79 5.38 5.92 -5.07
C LEU A 79 5.01 4.80 -6.04
N MET A 80 3.86 4.14 -5.86
CA MET A 80 3.31 3.18 -6.83
C MET A 80 2.90 3.88 -8.13
N CYS A 81 2.21 5.03 -8.05
CA CYS A 81 1.90 5.86 -9.22
C CYS A 81 3.17 6.29 -9.95
N ALA A 82 4.21 6.71 -9.22
CA ALA A 82 5.49 7.04 -9.81
C ALA A 82 6.13 5.85 -10.52
N TYR A 83 6.06 4.66 -9.92
CA TYR A 83 6.57 3.43 -10.52
C TYR A 83 5.82 3.09 -11.82
N LEU A 84 4.49 3.18 -11.82
CA LEU A 84 3.67 2.94 -13.01
C LEU A 84 3.93 3.99 -14.10
N ALA A 85 3.99 5.28 -13.74
CA ALA A 85 4.29 6.34 -14.70
C ALA A 85 5.62 6.10 -15.43
N ARG A 86 6.65 5.61 -14.72
CA ARG A 86 7.93 5.21 -15.36
C ARG A 86 7.78 4.03 -16.33
N ILE A 87 6.94 3.05 -16.01
CA ILE A 87 6.67 1.92 -16.92
C ILE A 87 6.07 2.42 -18.24
N TRP A 88 5.21 3.43 -18.16
CA TRP A 88 4.53 4.01 -19.32
C TRP A 88 5.35 5.11 -20.03
N GLY A 89 6.58 5.39 -19.58
CA GLY A 89 7.45 6.42 -20.17
C GLY A 89 7.07 7.87 -19.79
N PHE A 90 6.20 8.07 -18.79
CA PHE A 90 5.79 9.39 -18.31
C PHE A 90 6.70 9.90 -17.17
N ASP A 91 7.97 10.16 -17.48
CA ASP A 91 8.99 10.52 -16.48
C ASP A 91 8.67 11.79 -15.68
N THR A 92 8.00 12.77 -16.30
CA THR A 92 7.57 13.99 -15.61
C THR A 92 6.49 13.69 -14.56
N VAL A 93 5.49 12.87 -14.91
CA VAL A 93 4.45 12.43 -13.97
C VAL A 93 5.08 11.62 -12.83
N ALA A 94 6.04 10.76 -13.14
CA ALA A 94 6.75 10.00 -12.11
C ALA A 94 7.50 10.89 -11.11
N ARG A 95 8.18 11.93 -11.59
CA ARG A 95 8.87 12.89 -10.72
C ARG A 95 7.89 13.67 -9.85
N ILE A 96 6.78 14.13 -10.42
CA ILE A 96 5.72 14.83 -9.69
C ILE A 96 5.14 13.92 -8.60
N ALA A 97 4.84 12.66 -8.92
CA ALA A 97 4.28 11.71 -7.96
C ALA A 97 5.23 11.40 -6.78
N VAL A 98 6.55 11.28 -7.03
CA VAL A 98 7.54 11.14 -5.95
C VAL A 98 7.60 12.39 -5.09
N ALA A 99 7.59 13.58 -5.68
CA ALA A 99 7.62 14.85 -4.96
C ALA A 99 6.32 15.14 -4.20
N ALA A 100 5.18 14.69 -4.72
CA ALA A 100 3.88 14.86 -4.09
C ALA A 100 3.71 13.98 -2.84
N ALA A 101 4.39 12.83 -2.77
CA ALA A 101 4.29 11.91 -1.65
C ALA A 101 4.54 12.57 -0.28
N PRO A 102 5.68 13.26 -0.02
CA PRO A 102 5.92 13.94 1.25
C PRO A 102 4.99 15.13 1.48
N ALA A 103 4.63 15.87 0.41
CA ALA A 103 3.73 17.02 0.54
C ALA A 103 2.32 16.58 0.96
N LEU A 104 1.77 15.54 0.33
CA LEU A 104 0.47 14.97 0.67
C LEU A 104 0.48 14.30 2.05
N ALA A 105 1.56 13.60 2.40
CA ALA A 105 1.77 13.04 3.74
C ALA A 105 1.74 14.14 4.82
N LEU A 106 2.46 15.25 4.59
CA LEU A 106 2.50 16.37 5.51
C LEU A 106 1.14 17.06 5.62
N SER A 107 0.48 17.34 4.50
CA SER A 107 -0.87 17.93 4.47
C SER A 107 -1.88 17.06 5.22
N LEU A 108 -1.78 15.74 5.06
CA LEU A 108 -2.62 14.78 5.76
C LEU A 108 -2.36 14.81 7.28
N ALA A 109 -1.09 14.80 7.69
CA ALA A 109 -0.72 14.91 9.09
C ALA A 109 -1.23 16.22 9.73
N VAL A 110 -1.08 17.35 9.03
CA VAL A 110 -1.60 18.66 9.48
C VAL A 110 -3.13 18.61 9.60
N ALA A 111 -3.82 18.10 8.58
CA ALA A 111 -5.28 17.98 8.61
C ALA A 111 -5.76 17.14 9.80
N TYR A 112 -5.09 16.02 10.08
CA TYR A 112 -5.39 15.20 11.25
C TYR A 112 -5.15 15.98 12.55
N THR A 113 -4.00 16.66 12.72
CA THR A 113 -3.71 17.42 13.94
C THR A 113 -4.72 18.53 14.23
N LEU A 114 -5.25 19.18 13.19
CA LEU A 114 -6.28 20.22 13.34
C LEU A 114 -7.66 19.65 13.70
N THR A 115 -7.90 18.35 13.46
CA THR A 115 -9.18 17.70 13.79
C THR A 115 -9.22 17.05 15.17
N THR A 116 -8.07 16.68 15.73
CA THR A 116 -8.00 16.00 17.03
C THR A 116 -8.35 16.89 18.22
N ASP A 117 -8.49 18.21 18.03
CA ASP A 117 -8.95 19.16 19.05
C ASP A 117 -10.45 19.04 19.37
N SER A 118 -11.21 18.28 18.56
CA SER A 118 -12.59 17.92 18.90
C SER A 118 -12.58 16.61 19.70
N ASP A 119 -13.08 16.65 20.94
CA ASP A 119 -13.07 15.63 22.02
C ASP A 119 -13.63 14.22 21.68
N ARG A 120 -13.78 13.87 20.40
CA ARG A 120 -14.33 12.61 19.92
C ARG A 120 -13.22 11.67 19.46
N ARG A 121 -13.16 10.55 20.17
CA ARG A 121 -12.39 9.34 19.89
C ARG A 121 -12.71 8.77 18.50
N HIS A 122 -12.08 9.29 17.45
CA HIS A 122 -12.23 8.80 16.07
C HIS A 122 -11.19 7.72 15.77
N HIS A 123 -11.51 6.45 16.06
CA HIS A 123 -10.50 5.37 16.10
C HIS A 123 -10.58 4.33 14.97
N TYR A 124 -11.61 4.39 14.13
CA TYR A 124 -11.85 3.42 13.08
C TYR A 124 -12.30 4.04 11.77
N ILE A 125 -11.95 3.40 10.65
CA ILE A 125 -12.66 3.61 9.38
C ILE A 125 -14.13 3.25 9.65
N GLY A 126 -14.93 4.30 9.77
CA GLY A 126 -16.34 4.25 10.12
C GLY A 126 -16.79 4.92 11.40
N GLU A 127 -15.84 5.34 12.23
CA GLU A 127 -16.04 6.29 13.31
C GLU A 127 -15.40 7.65 12.97
N LEU A 128 -14.83 7.79 11.76
CA LEU A 128 -14.26 9.05 11.27
C LEU A 128 -15.37 10.11 11.18
N SER A 129 -15.11 11.30 11.70
CA SER A 129 -15.98 12.45 11.46
C SER A 129 -15.19 13.64 10.91
N GLY A 130 -15.88 14.52 10.18
CA GLY A 130 -15.29 15.76 9.67
C GLY A 130 -14.14 15.52 8.68
N PRO A 131 -13.03 16.27 8.78
CA PRO A 131 -11.92 16.19 7.82
C PRO A 131 -11.18 14.83 7.80
N ALA A 132 -11.30 14.01 8.84
CA ALA A 132 -10.71 12.67 8.85
C ALA A 132 -11.41 11.73 7.83
N THR A 133 -12.72 11.89 7.62
CA THR A 133 -13.46 11.16 6.58
C THR A 133 -13.00 11.57 5.18
N VAL A 134 -12.82 12.88 4.95
CA VAL A 134 -12.33 13.41 3.66
C VAL A 134 -10.94 12.86 3.36
N SER A 135 -10.05 12.90 4.34
CA SER A 135 -8.71 12.31 4.28
C SER A 135 -8.75 10.82 3.95
N GLY A 136 -9.59 10.04 4.64
CA GLY A 136 -9.78 8.62 4.36
C GLY A 136 -10.28 8.35 2.94
N LEU A 137 -11.17 9.19 2.41
CA LEU A 137 -11.65 9.12 1.03
C LEU A 137 -10.55 9.44 0.02
N ILE A 138 -9.75 10.49 0.26
CA ILE A 138 -8.62 10.85 -0.62
C ILE A 138 -7.65 9.67 -0.76
N VAL A 139 -7.29 9.04 0.36
CA VAL A 139 -6.41 7.85 0.35
C VAL A 139 -7.05 6.69 -0.41
N SER A 140 -8.34 6.44 -0.17
CA SER A 140 -9.06 5.33 -0.81
C SER A 140 -9.21 5.53 -2.32
N ILE A 141 -9.53 6.75 -2.78
CA ILE A 141 -9.60 7.12 -4.19
C ILE A 141 -8.22 7.05 -4.83
N GLY A 142 -7.18 7.54 -4.16
CA GLY A 142 -5.81 7.43 -4.64
C GLY A 142 -5.39 5.98 -4.86
N LEU A 143 -5.70 5.09 -3.90
CA LEU A 143 -5.44 3.66 -4.03
C LEU A 143 -6.26 3.02 -5.16
N LEU A 144 -7.53 3.39 -5.34
CA LEU A 144 -8.36 2.95 -6.47
C LEU A 144 -7.73 3.35 -7.81
N ILE A 145 -7.32 4.62 -7.96
CA ILE A 145 -6.69 5.10 -9.20
C ILE A 145 -5.38 4.36 -9.48
N ALA A 146 -4.52 4.20 -8.48
CA ALA A 146 -3.24 3.50 -8.63
C ALA A 146 -3.44 2.03 -9.04
N THR A 147 -4.41 1.35 -8.43
CA THR A 147 -4.69 -0.07 -8.71
C THR A 147 -5.38 -0.26 -10.06
N LEU A 148 -6.27 0.66 -10.47
CA LEU A 148 -6.83 0.70 -11.83
C LEU A 148 -5.74 0.92 -12.89
N ALA A 149 -4.81 1.86 -12.66
CA ALA A 149 -3.68 2.07 -13.57
C ALA A 149 -2.77 0.84 -13.67
N MET A 150 -2.53 0.15 -12.54
CA MET A 150 -1.80 -1.11 -12.53
C MET A 150 -2.54 -2.19 -13.33
N PHE A 151 -3.87 -2.28 -13.19
CA PHE A 151 -4.69 -3.20 -13.97
C PHE A 151 -4.64 -2.89 -15.47
N ALA A 152 -4.78 -1.62 -15.84
CA ALA A 152 -4.67 -1.16 -17.23
C ALA A 152 -3.31 -1.52 -17.84
N THR A 153 -2.23 -1.42 -17.06
CA THR A 153 -0.88 -1.82 -17.48
C THR A 153 -0.85 -3.29 -17.93
N VAL A 154 -1.54 -4.17 -17.20
CA VAL A 154 -1.63 -5.60 -17.50
C VAL A 154 -2.45 -5.87 -18.76
N LEU A 155 -3.55 -5.13 -18.95
CA LEU A 155 -4.42 -5.27 -20.13
C LEU A 155 -3.72 -4.86 -21.44
N VAL A 156 -2.94 -3.79 -21.38
CA VAL A 156 -2.22 -3.24 -22.54
C VAL A 156 -0.92 -4.00 -22.83
N ALA A 157 -0.32 -4.63 -21.81
CA ALA A 157 0.94 -5.34 -21.97
C ALA A 157 0.85 -6.52 -22.96
N ARG A 158 1.64 -6.47 -24.03
CA ARG A 158 1.81 -7.56 -25.00
C ARG A 158 3.29 -7.75 -25.35
N PRO A 159 3.79 -9.01 -25.45
CA PRO A 159 3.13 -10.25 -25.08
C PRO A 159 2.92 -10.38 -23.56
N LEU A 160 1.90 -11.15 -23.16
CA LEU A 160 1.65 -11.43 -21.74
C LEU A 160 2.79 -12.29 -21.17
N SER A 161 3.22 -11.95 -19.96
CA SER A 161 4.29 -12.65 -19.25
C SER A 161 3.80 -13.02 -17.86
N LEU A 162 4.47 -13.98 -17.21
CA LEU A 162 4.15 -14.35 -15.83
C LEU A 162 4.24 -13.14 -14.87
N THR A 163 5.14 -12.18 -15.13
CA THR A 163 5.20 -10.91 -14.38
C THR A 163 3.90 -10.11 -14.50
N HIS A 164 3.31 -10.05 -15.69
CA HIS A 164 2.03 -9.36 -15.92
C HIS A 164 0.87 -10.05 -15.20
N LEU A 165 0.86 -11.38 -15.15
CA LEU A 165 -0.14 -12.13 -14.37
C LEU A 165 -0.07 -11.77 -12.87
N TRP A 166 1.14 -11.74 -12.30
CA TRP A 166 1.32 -11.34 -10.91
C TRP A 166 0.91 -9.89 -10.65
N PHE A 167 1.21 -8.96 -11.57
CA PHE A 167 0.69 -7.59 -11.49
C PHE A 167 -0.84 -7.54 -11.57
N GLY A 168 -1.47 -8.41 -12.37
CA GLY A 168 -2.92 -8.51 -12.48
C GLY A 168 -3.57 -8.96 -11.17
N VAL A 169 -3.01 -9.99 -10.53
CA VAL A 169 -3.46 -10.46 -9.21
C VAL A 169 -3.30 -9.36 -8.16
N ALA A 170 -2.15 -8.68 -8.13
CA ALA A 170 -1.94 -7.55 -7.24
C ALA A 170 -2.97 -6.43 -7.49
N ALA A 171 -3.26 -6.11 -8.76
CA ALA A 171 -4.17 -5.04 -9.10
C ALA A 171 -5.59 -5.36 -8.69
N ALA A 172 -6.05 -6.60 -8.89
CA ALA A 172 -7.36 -7.06 -8.44
C ALA A 172 -7.48 -7.02 -6.91
N ALA A 173 -6.48 -7.52 -6.17
CA ALA A 173 -6.47 -7.49 -4.71
C ALA A 173 -6.48 -6.05 -4.17
N GLY A 174 -5.67 -5.18 -4.77
CA GLY A 174 -5.61 -3.76 -4.42
C GLY A 174 -6.91 -3.02 -4.72
N LEU A 175 -7.54 -3.30 -5.87
CA LEU A 175 -8.83 -2.70 -6.25
C LEU A 175 -9.93 -3.10 -5.26
N ALA A 176 -10.02 -4.39 -4.92
CA ALA A 176 -10.98 -4.87 -3.94
C ALA A 176 -10.77 -4.22 -2.57
N LEU A 177 -9.52 -4.12 -2.13
CA LEU A 177 -9.16 -3.48 -0.86
C LEU A 177 -9.55 -1.99 -0.86
N ALA A 178 -9.24 -1.27 -1.95
CA ALA A 178 -9.51 0.15 -2.08
C ALA A 178 -11.01 0.44 -2.17
N ALA A 179 -11.76 -0.38 -2.91
CA ALA A 179 -13.21 -0.27 -3.02
C ALA A 179 -13.90 -0.53 -1.66
N LEU A 180 -13.50 -1.58 -0.95
CA LEU A 180 -14.03 -1.87 0.39
C LEU A 180 -13.66 -0.78 1.39
N ARG A 181 -12.44 -0.25 1.33
CA ARG A 181 -12.02 0.86 2.18
C ARG A 181 -12.84 2.12 1.91
N ALA A 182 -13.07 2.46 0.63
CA ALA A 182 -13.91 3.59 0.25
C ALA A 182 -15.35 3.38 0.72
N ALA A 183 -15.92 2.20 0.51
CA ALA A 183 -17.26 1.85 0.97
C ALA A 183 -17.39 1.94 2.49
N ALA A 184 -16.41 1.41 3.23
CA ALA A 184 -16.34 1.52 4.70
C ALA A 184 -16.14 2.95 5.20
N THR A 185 -15.58 3.84 4.37
CA THR A 185 -15.47 5.27 4.71
C THR A 185 -16.79 6.02 4.46
N ILE A 186 -17.57 5.62 3.45
CA ILE A 186 -18.83 6.27 3.06
C ILE A 186 -20.00 5.77 3.93
N ASP A 187 -20.15 4.45 4.07
CA ASP A 187 -21.23 3.79 4.80
C ASP A 187 -20.64 2.74 5.76
N PRO A 188 -20.14 3.20 6.91
CA PRO A 188 -19.43 2.33 7.81
C PRO A 188 -20.29 1.28 8.50
N GLY A 189 -21.55 1.60 8.80
CA GLY A 189 -22.47 0.67 9.45
C GLY A 189 -22.67 -0.61 8.64
N ARG A 190 -22.49 -0.54 7.32
CA ARG A 190 -22.62 -1.70 6.42
C ARG A 190 -21.28 -2.34 6.02
N PHE A 191 -20.22 -1.54 5.87
CA PHE A 191 -19.00 -2.00 5.21
C PHE A 191 -17.75 -2.08 6.10
N ALA A 192 -17.77 -1.55 7.33
CA ALA A 192 -16.62 -1.62 8.23
C ALA A 192 -16.24 -3.07 8.56
N ASP A 193 -17.18 -3.91 9.01
CA ASP A 193 -16.91 -5.31 9.36
C ASP A 193 -16.41 -6.14 8.16
N PRO A 194 -17.08 -6.11 6.98
CA PRO A 194 -16.55 -6.76 5.79
C PRO A 194 -15.13 -6.30 5.45
N TYR A 195 -14.88 -4.99 5.46
CA TYR A 195 -13.55 -4.44 5.17
C TYR A 195 -12.49 -5.03 6.10
N TRP A 196 -12.70 -4.95 7.42
CA TRP A 196 -11.73 -5.44 8.40
C TRP A 196 -11.52 -6.96 8.33
N SER A 197 -12.58 -7.72 8.00
CA SER A 197 -12.50 -9.19 7.88
C SER A 197 -11.59 -9.66 6.74
N VAL A 198 -11.51 -8.90 5.64
CA VAL A 198 -10.70 -9.28 4.46
C VAL A 198 -9.46 -8.42 4.25
N ARG A 199 -9.31 -7.30 4.97
CA ARG A 199 -8.21 -6.34 4.83
C ARG A 199 -6.85 -7.05 4.79
N TYR A 200 -6.55 -7.88 5.79
CA TYR A 200 -5.26 -8.57 5.90
C TYR A 200 -5.04 -9.53 4.74
N THR A 201 -6.03 -10.35 4.42
CA THR A 201 -5.94 -11.32 3.33
C THR A 201 -5.66 -10.63 2.00
N LEU A 202 -6.37 -9.54 1.69
CA LEU A 202 -6.17 -8.77 0.46
C LEU A 202 -4.82 -8.05 0.45
N ALA A 203 -4.40 -7.44 1.56
CA ALA A 203 -3.10 -6.78 1.66
C ALA A 203 -1.93 -7.77 1.54
N THR A 204 -2.02 -8.93 2.18
CA THR A 204 -1.03 -10.01 2.06
C THR A 204 -0.97 -10.54 0.63
N LEU A 205 -2.12 -10.79 0.00
CA LEU A 205 -2.18 -11.22 -1.40
C LEU A 205 -1.53 -10.18 -2.33
N PHE A 206 -1.84 -8.90 -2.13
CA PHE A 206 -1.22 -7.79 -2.87
C PHE A 206 0.31 -7.81 -2.73
N LEU A 207 0.81 -7.86 -1.50
CA LEU A 207 2.25 -7.87 -1.21
C LEU A 207 2.96 -9.08 -1.82
N LEU A 208 2.37 -10.27 -1.70
CA LEU A 208 2.91 -11.51 -2.28
C LEU A 208 2.94 -11.43 -3.81
N ALA A 209 1.86 -10.96 -4.44
CA ALA A 209 1.75 -10.86 -5.88
C ALA A 209 2.75 -9.84 -6.45
N VAL A 210 2.87 -8.64 -5.87
CA VAL A 210 3.87 -7.65 -6.30
C VAL A 210 5.30 -8.17 -6.09
N SER A 211 5.54 -8.92 -5.02
CA SER A 211 6.84 -9.53 -4.75
C SER A 211 7.19 -10.61 -5.78
N ALA A 212 6.24 -11.49 -6.09
CA ALA A 212 6.36 -12.51 -7.12
C ALA A 212 6.59 -11.90 -8.51
N ALA A 213 5.90 -10.80 -8.84
CA ALA A 213 6.15 -10.03 -10.06
C ALA A 213 7.60 -9.55 -10.13
N GLY A 214 8.11 -8.95 -9.05
CA GLY A 214 9.48 -8.48 -8.96
C GLY A 214 10.52 -9.59 -9.13
N ILE A 215 10.34 -10.73 -8.45
CA ILE A 215 11.24 -11.89 -8.55
C ILE A 215 11.22 -12.46 -9.97
N THR A 216 10.04 -12.60 -10.57
CA THR A 216 9.88 -13.12 -11.93
C THR A 216 10.58 -12.23 -12.95
N ASN A 217 10.42 -10.90 -12.83
CA ASN A 217 11.09 -9.93 -13.69
C ASN A 217 12.62 -10.03 -13.57
N LEU A 218 13.15 -10.13 -12.34
CA LEU A 218 14.58 -10.30 -12.11
C LEU A 218 15.13 -11.59 -12.72
N ARG A 219 14.42 -12.71 -12.57
CA ARG A 219 14.79 -14.00 -13.19
C ARG A 219 14.85 -13.88 -14.72
N ASN A 220 13.87 -13.22 -15.33
CA ASN A 220 13.84 -13.01 -16.79
C ASN A 220 15.02 -12.15 -17.27
N LYS A 221 15.33 -11.06 -16.56
CA LYS A 221 16.51 -10.22 -16.86
C LYS A 221 17.83 -10.97 -16.74
N ARG A 222 17.98 -11.85 -15.75
CA ARG A 222 19.20 -12.69 -15.62
C ARG A 222 19.32 -13.67 -16.78
N ARG A 223 18.22 -14.31 -17.18
CA ARG A 223 18.21 -15.25 -18.32
C ARG A 223 18.56 -14.57 -19.64
N SER A 224 18.07 -13.35 -19.88
CA SER A 224 18.40 -12.61 -21.12
C SER A 224 19.89 -12.23 -21.19
N ARG A 225 20.50 -11.81 -20.07
CA ARG A 225 21.94 -11.49 -20.01
C ARG A 225 22.85 -12.70 -20.25
N VAL A 226 22.42 -13.90 -19.84
CA VAL A 226 23.19 -15.14 -20.09
C VAL A 226 23.13 -15.54 -21.56
N ARG A 227 21.98 -15.34 -22.23
CA ARG A 227 21.82 -15.67 -23.66
C ARG A 227 22.52 -14.70 -24.61
N SER A 228 22.85 -13.49 -24.16
CA SER A 228 23.54 -12.48 -24.97
C SER A 228 25.07 -12.53 -24.84
N ARG A 229 25.60 -13.49 -24.09
CA ARG A 229 27.04 -13.77 -23.94
C ARG A 229 27.35 -15.07 -24.66
#